data_AF-A0A968NMS2-F1
#
_entry.id   AF-A0A968NMS2-F1
#
_cell.length_a   1.000
_cell.length_b   1.000
_cell.length_c   1.000
_cell.angle_alpha   90.00
_cell.angle_beta   90.00
_cell.angle_gamma   90.00
#
_symmetry.space_group_name_H-M   'P 1'
#
loop_
_entity.id
_entity.type
_entity.pdbx_description
1 polymer ?
#
loop_
_entity_poly.entity_id
_entity_poly.type
_entity_poly.pdbx_seq_one_letter_code
_entity_poly.pdbx_strand_id
1 'polypeptide(L)'
;MPTAPPVKLYSSYDFETVDLHVKWMKEYGIKGLCLQRQQNIIDDDKTRAWRDQVAQHVRKACEKYGVHFLIMPCNNAKSEKQNENVVERFKADWTHLVDDLKITESPMYARQEDKPVVIIWGLGFANRPLTPREATAIIDFFKDSPEPYRAYLAGGVQRGFLNYSGAGNSSGDWLAVYDKLDMITPWRGVQIINSDNARETTVNTLTAEKKWCDQRQIEYLPVIFAGASASGTKGSSPNNIPRLGGQYYWNQLRHPHQ
;
A
#
# COMPACT_ATOMS: atom_id res chain seq x y z
N MET A 1 15.16 19.64 37.37
CA MET A 1 14.15 19.83 36.30
C MET A 1 12.95 18.96 36.63
N PRO A 2 11.70 19.43 36.49
CA PRO A 2 10.55 18.54 36.62
C PRO A 2 10.62 17.51 35.50
N THR A 3 10.55 16.23 35.85
CA THR A 3 10.46 15.14 34.87
C THR A 3 9.16 15.30 34.10
N ALA A 4 9.24 15.56 32.80
CA ALA A 4 8.06 15.58 31.94
C ALA A 4 7.28 14.26 32.13
N PRO A 5 5.94 14.30 32.20
CA PRO A 5 5.15 13.08 32.31
C PRO A 5 5.45 12.15 31.13
N PRO A 6 5.38 10.82 31.32
CA PRO A 6 5.65 9.87 30.25
C PRO A 6 4.78 10.16 29.02
N VAL A 7 5.39 10.19 27.84
CA VAL A 7 4.66 10.31 26.58
C VAL A 7 3.76 9.09 26.42
N LYS A 8 2.45 9.30 26.26
CA LYS A 8 1.51 8.22 25.97
C LYS A 8 1.52 7.93 24.47
N LEU A 9 1.72 6.66 24.11
CA LEU A 9 1.61 6.16 22.75
C LEU A 9 0.22 5.53 22.57
N TYR A 10 -0.41 5.75 21.42
CA TYR A 10 -1.64 5.05 21.06
C TYR A 10 -1.33 3.60 20.66
N SER A 11 -2.35 2.75 20.66
CA SER A 11 -2.26 1.37 20.18
C SER A 11 -3.31 1.12 19.11
N SER A 12 -2.89 0.69 17.91
CA SER A 12 -3.85 0.26 16.88
C SER A 12 -4.63 -1.00 17.28
N TYR A 13 -4.17 -1.73 18.30
CA TYR A 13 -4.89 -2.88 18.87
C TYR A 13 -6.14 -2.45 19.65
N ASP A 14 -6.18 -1.21 20.12
CA ASP A 14 -7.33 -0.64 20.83
C ASP A 14 -8.37 -0.17 19.80
N PHE A 15 -9.62 -0.60 19.98
CA PHE A 15 -10.72 -0.20 19.12
C PHE A 15 -10.95 1.32 19.16
N GLU A 16 -10.80 1.98 20.30
CA GLU A 16 -11.05 3.43 20.42
C GLU A 16 -10.11 4.25 19.53
N THR A 17 -8.87 3.78 19.39
CA THR A 17 -7.89 4.40 18.47
C THR A 17 -8.34 4.25 17.02
N VAL A 18 -8.75 3.06 16.61
CA VAL A 18 -9.19 2.79 15.22
C VAL A 18 -10.50 3.54 14.93
N ASP A 19 -11.45 3.54 15.85
CA ASP A 19 -12.72 4.27 15.74
C ASP A 19 -12.49 5.77 15.54
N LEU A 20 -11.58 6.37 16.33
CA LEU A 20 -11.22 7.78 16.19
C LEU A 20 -10.58 8.08 14.83
N HIS A 21 -9.66 7.24 14.35
CA HIS A 21 -9.02 7.44 13.04
C HIS A 21 -10.04 7.38 11.89
N VAL A 22 -10.96 6.42 11.90
CA VAL A 22 -11.99 6.31 10.85
C VAL A 22 -13.02 7.43 10.96
N LYS A 23 -13.35 7.88 12.18
CA LYS A 23 -14.17 9.07 12.40
C LYS A 23 -13.55 10.30 11.71
N TRP A 24 -12.26 10.55 11.91
CA TRP A 24 -11.57 11.66 11.24
C TRP A 24 -11.60 11.50 9.72
N MET A 25 -11.40 10.29 9.19
CA MET A 25 -11.51 10.07 7.75
C MET A 25 -12.87 10.51 7.21
N LYS A 26 -13.96 10.17 7.91
CA LYS A 26 -15.31 10.63 7.56
C LYS A 26 -15.42 12.17 7.63
N GLU A 27 -14.97 12.78 8.71
CA GLU A 27 -15.02 14.24 8.92
C GLU A 27 -14.25 15.02 7.85
N TYR A 28 -13.09 14.52 7.43
CA TYR A 28 -12.24 15.14 6.42
C TYR A 28 -12.53 14.65 4.98
N GLY A 29 -13.59 13.87 4.77
CA GLY A 29 -14.02 13.43 3.44
C GLY A 29 -13.15 12.35 2.78
N ILE A 30 -12.27 11.69 3.52
CA ILE A 30 -11.46 10.56 3.05
C ILE A 30 -12.36 9.32 2.99
N LYS A 31 -12.55 8.78 1.79
CA LYS A 31 -13.56 7.76 1.51
C LYS A 31 -13.12 6.33 1.76
N GLY A 32 -11.82 6.08 1.92
CA GLY A 32 -11.36 4.75 2.28
C GLY A 32 -9.91 4.68 2.72
N LEU A 33 -9.55 3.52 3.28
CA LEU A 33 -8.20 3.21 3.74
C LEU A 33 -7.71 1.87 3.20
N CYS A 34 -6.39 1.73 3.12
CA CYS A 34 -5.73 0.46 2.83
C CYS A 34 -5.13 -0.07 4.13
N LEU A 35 -5.62 -1.19 4.65
CA LEU A 35 -5.07 -1.82 5.84
C LEU A 35 -3.87 -2.69 5.46
N GLN A 36 -2.67 -2.23 5.79
CA GLN A 36 -1.44 -2.96 5.50
C GLN A 36 -1.29 -4.19 6.39
N ARG A 37 -1.00 -5.35 5.78
CA ARG A 37 -0.66 -6.61 6.45
C ARG A 37 0.75 -7.05 6.06
N GLN A 38 1.68 -7.02 7.02
CA GLN A 38 3.07 -7.39 6.77
C GLN A 38 3.24 -8.90 6.71
N GLN A 39 3.52 -9.40 5.51
CA GLN A 39 3.59 -10.82 5.24
C GLN A 39 4.85 -11.44 5.86
N ASN A 40 5.98 -10.74 5.88
CA ASN A 40 7.23 -11.28 6.44
C ASN A 40 7.25 -11.55 7.97
N ILE A 41 6.13 -11.33 8.68
CA ILE A 41 5.98 -11.62 10.13
C ILE A 41 4.65 -12.29 10.49
N ILE A 42 3.77 -12.61 9.53
CA ILE A 42 2.40 -13.09 9.81
C ILE A 42 2.33 -14.57 10.19
N ASP A 43 3.43 -15.31 10.06
CA ASP A 43 3.50 -16.73 10.44
C ASP A 43 3.57 -16.92 11.97
N ASP A 44 3.87 -15.86 12.73
CA ASP A 44 3.81 -15.89 14.20
C ASP A 44 2.36 -15.72 14.67
N ASP A 45 1.83 -16.69 15.42
CA ASP A 45 0.43 -16.73 15.85
C ASP A 45 0.00 -15.48 16.63
N LYS A 46 0.87 -14.95 17.49
CA LYS A 46 0.58 -13.73 18.27
C LYS A 46 0.47 -12.53 17.35
N THR A 47 1.38 -12.41 16.40
CA THR A 47 1.38 -11.34 15.39
C THR A 47 0.16 -11.46 14.48
N ARG A 48 -0.19 -12.67 14.05
CA ARG A 48 -1.40 -12.95 13.27
C ARG A 48 -2.66 -12.51 14.02
N ALA A 49 -2.88 -13.03 15.23
CA ALA A 49 -4.03 -12.67 16.06
C ALA A 49 -4.13 -11.15 16.31
N TRP A 50 -2.99 -10.50 16.53
CA TRP A 50 -2.94 -9.04 16.65
C TRP A 50 -3.40 -8.33 15.37
N ARG A 51 -2.92 -8.75 14.20
CA ARG A 51 -3.30 -8.18 12.91
C ARG A 51 -4.77 -8.44 12.57
N ASP A 52 -5.30 -9.59 12.95
CA ASP A 52 -6.69 -9.97 12.72
C ASP A 52 -7.62 -9.14 13.59
N GLN A 53 -7.26 -8.90 14.85
CA GLN A 53 -8.01 -7.98 15.70
C GLN A 53 -8.04 -6.57 15.13
N VAL A 54 -6.90 -6.06 14.62
CA VAL A 54 -6.87 -4.76 13.95
C VAL A 54 -7.76 -4.75 12.70
N ALA A 55 -7.79 -5.83 11.92
CA ALA A 55 -8.66 -5.95 10.75
C ALA A 55 -10.15 -5.93 11.13
N GLN A 56 -10.54 -6.63 12.20
CA GLN A 56 -11.91 -6.61 12.73
C GLN A 56 -12.28 -5.22 13.28
N HIS A 57 -11.36 -4.53 13.94
CA HIS A 57 -11.57 -3.14 14.40
C HIS A 57 -11.79 -2.18 13.24
N VAL A 58 -10.98 -2.30 12.18
CA VAL A 58 -11.13 -1.52 10.95
C VAL A 58 -12.49 -1.79 10.32
N ARG A 59 -12.86 -3.06 10.12
CA ARG A 59 -14.18 -3.45 9.58
C ARG A 59 -15.31 -2.76 10.36
N LYS A 60 -15.32 -2.94 11.69
CA LYS A 60 -16.35 -2.39 12.58
C LYS A 60 -16.44 -0.86 12.50
N ALA A 61 -15.30 -0.16 12.53
CA ALA A 61 -15.28 1.29 12.45
C ALA A 61 -15.70 1.81 11.06
N CYS A 62 -15.25 1.15 10.00
CA CYS A 62 -15.61 1.45 8.62
C CYS A 62 -17.12 1.31 8.37
N GLU A 63 -17.73 0.21 8.84
CA GLU A 63 -19.18 -0.01 8.80
C GLU A 63 -19.95 1.08 9.56
N LYS A 64 -19.45 1.49 10.74
CA LYS A 64 -20.07 2.54 11.55
C LYS A 64 -20.07 3.91 10.87
N TYR A 65 -19.01 4.29 10.16
CA TYR A 65 -18.85 5.64 9.60
C TYR A 65 -19.12 5.75 8.08
N GLY A 66 -19.33 4.61 7.41
CA GLY A 66 -19.51 4.56 5.97
C GLY A 66 -18.22 4.93 5.22
N VAL A 67 -17.09 4.38 5.66
CA VAL A 67 -15.76 4.56 5.07
C VAL A 67 -15.30 3.22 4.51
N HIS A 68 -14.87 3.18 3.26
CA HIS A 68 -14.43 1.93 2.64
C HIS A 68 -13.08 1.47 3.18
N PHE A 69 -12.80 0.16 3.08
CA PHE A 69 -11.48 -0.37 3.38
C PHE A 69 -11.13 -1.53 2.47
N LEU A 70 -9.84 -1.78 2.32
CA LEU A 70 -9.29 -2.93 1.62
C LEU A 70 -8.07 -3.47 2.33
N ILE A 71 -7.69 -4.71 2.03
CA ILE A 71 -6.48 -5.32 2.55
C ILE A 71 -5.32 -5.06 1.59
N MET A 72 -4.18 -4.66 2.16
CA MET A 72 -2.93 -4.46 1.43
C MET A 72 -1.85 -5.41 1.97
N PRO A 73 -1.75 -6.64 1.45
CA PRO A 73 -0.64 -7.52 1.76
C PRO A 73 0.68 -6.90 1.31
N CYS A 74 1.66 -6.87 2.21
CA CYS A 74 2.92 -6.18 2.01
C CYS A 74 4.07 -7.14 2.24
N ASN A 75 4.90 -7.35 1.22
CA ASN A 75 6.19 -8.00 1.40
C ASN A 75 7.22 -6.94 1.80
N ASN A 76 7.67 -6.90 3.05
CA ASN A 76 8.75 -6.03 3.49
C ASN A 76 9.98 -6.82 3.97
N ALA A 77 10.13 -8.06 3.52
CA ALA A 77 11.30 -8.89 3.81
C ALA A 77 12.60 -8.18 3.44
N LYS A 78 13.63 -8.35 4.28
CA LYS A 78 14.99 -7.81 4.12
C LYS A 78 16.05 -8.88 3.90
N SER A 79 15.65 -10.15 3.86
CA SER A 79 16.51 -11.28 3.60
C SER A 79 15.70 -12.43 3.00
N GLU A 80 16.37 -13.32 2.27
CA GLU A 80 15.77 -14.54 1.71
C GLU A 80 15.03 -15.34 2.78
N LYS A 81 15.61 -15.47 3.99
CA LYS A 81 14.98 -16.16 5.13
C LYS A 81 13.60 -15.57 5.50
N GLN A 82 13.44 -14.25 5.43
CA GLN A 82 12.14 -13.62 5.69
C GLN A 82 11.16 -13.79 4.52
N ASN A 83 11.64 -14.17 3.34
CA ASN A 83 10.87 -14.37 2.12
C ASN A 83 10.60 -15.85 1.82
N GLU A 84 11.16 -16.77 2.59
CA GLU A 84 10.83 -18.20 2.53
C GLU A 84 9.31 -18.38 2.57
N ASN A 85 8.80 -19.22 1.65
CA ASN A 85 7.38 -19.52 1.49
C ASN A 85 6.47 -18.30 1.24
N VAL A 86 6.99 -17.19 0.73
CA VAL A 86 6.21 -15.96 0.51
C VAL A 86 4.94 -16.20 -0.30
N VAL A 87 4.98 -17.05 -1.33
CA VAL A 87 3.82 -17.35 -2.17
C VAL A 87 2.71 -18.00 -1.36
N GLU A 88 3.01 -19.10 -0.65
CA GLU A 88 2.02 -19.83 0.15
C GLU A 88 1.50 -18.98 1.31
N ARG A 89 2.34 -18.11 1.87
CA ARG A 89 1.95 -17.19 2.92
C ARG A 89 0.88 -16.20 2.48
N PHE A 90 1.06 -15.59 1.30
CA PHE A 90 0.05 -14.67 0.74
C PHE A 90 -1.27 -15.39 0.48
N LYS A 91 -1.22 -16.63 -0.04
CA LYS A 91 -2.41 -17.46 -0.28
C LYS A 91 -3.13 -17.77 1.02
N ALA A 92 -2.42 -18.32 2.00
CA ALA A 92 -2.98 -18.73 3.28
C ALA A 92 -3.56 -17.53 4.06
N ASP A 93 -2.88 -16.38 4.07
CA ASP A 93 -3.40 -15.19 4.74
C ASP A 93 -4.68 -14.69 4.07
N TRP A 94 -4.74 -14.67 2.74
CA TRP A 94 -5.96 -14.25 2.03
C TRP A 94 -7.12 -15.21 2.26
N THR A 95 -6.90 -16.52 2.15
CA THR A 95 -7.91 -17.54 2.45
C THR A 95 -8.42 -17.38 3.88
N HIS A 96 -7.55 -17.22 4.87
CA HIS A 96 -7.95 -16.96 6.26
C HIS A 96 -8.81 -15.69 6.42
N LEU A 97 -8.41 -14.59 5.77
CA LEU A 97 -9.16 -13.32 5.82
C LEU A 97 -10.58 -13.45 5.23
N VAL A 98 -10.71 -14.21 4.14
CA VAL A 98 -11.98 -14.47 3.46
C VAL A 98 -12.84 -15.47 4.22
N ASP A 99 -12.27 -16.57 4.68
CA ASP A 99 -13.02 -17.69 5.24
C ASP A 99 -13.29 -17.56 6.73
N ASP A 100 -12.32 -17.11 7.51
CA ASP A 100 -12.42 -17.09 8.97
C ASP A 100 -12.85 -15.71 9.49
N LEU A 101 -12.22 -14.65 8.97
CA LEU A 101 -12.57 -13.28 9.38
C LEU A 101 -13.77 -12.70 8.62
N LYS A 102 -14.18 -13.34 7.52
CA LYS A 102 -15.24 -12.89 6.62
C LYS A 102 -15.09 -11.44 6.21
N ILE A 103 -13.86 -10.99 5.98
CA ILE A 103 -13.55 -9.56 5.86
C ILE A 103 -14.22 -8.94 4.63
N THR A 104 -14.34 -9.71 3.55
CA THR A 104 -14.93 -9.33 2.26
C THR A 104 -16.46 -9.30 2.28
N GLU A 105 -17.10 -9.88 3.30
CA GLU A 105 -18.56 -9.82 3.47
C GLU A 105 -19.02 -8.46 4.00
N SER A 106 -18.11 -7.61 4.47
CA SER A 106 -18.46 -6.26 4.89
C SER A 106 -18.98 -5.44 3.70
N PRO A 107 -20.10 -4.69 3.85
CA PRO A 107 -20.58 -3.80 2.80
C PRO A 107 -19.59 -2.66 2.52
N MET A 108 -18.70 -2.37 3.47
CA MET A 108 -17.67 -1.34 3.33
C MET A 108 -16.35 -1.88 2.76
N TYR A 109 -16.23 -3.19 2.51
CA TYR A 109 -15.07 -3.70 1.79
C TYR A 109 -15.07 -3.15 0.35
N ALA A 110 -13.97 -2.53 -0.07
CA ALA A 110 -13.88 -1.91 -1.38
C ALA A 110 -14.00 -2.97 -2.48
N ARG A 111 -14.85 -2.69 -3.47
CA ARG A 111 -15.08 -3.55 -4.63
C ARG A 111 -14.92 -2.76 -5.93
N GLN A 112 -14.44 -3.44 -6.96
CA GLN A 112 -14.34 -2.96 -8.33
C GLN A 112 -14.67 -4.13 -9.24
N GLU A 113 -15.54 -3.93 -10.23
CA GLU A 113 -16.07 -5.01 -11.09
C GLU A 113 -16.62 -6.20 -10.29
N ASP A 114 -17.38 -5.91 -9.22
CA ASP A 114 -17.96 -6.88 -8.27
C ASP A 114 -16.95 -7.74 -7.48
N LYS A 115 -15.64 -7.57 -7.69
CA LYS A 115 -14.58 -8.29 -6.98
C LYS A 115 -14.06 -7.48 -5.78
N PRO A 116 -13.64 -8.13 -4.68
CA PRO A 116 -12.90 -7.45 -3.61
C PRO A 116 -11.59 -6.85 -4.17
N VAL A 117 -11.28 -5.61 -3.82
CA VAL A 117 -10.01 -4.98 -4.20
C VAL A 117 -8.90 -5.40 -3.24
N VAL A 118 -7.76 -5.83 -3.77
CA VAL A 118 -6.55 -6.15 -3.00
C VAL A 118 -5.36 -5.37 -3.57
N ILE A 119 -4.52 -4.79 -2.71
CA ILE A 119 -3.27 -4.12 -3.14
C ILE A 119 -2.06 -4.91 -2.66
N ILE A 120 -1.32 -5.56 -3.57
CA ILE A 120 -0.05 -6.21 -3.24
C ILE A 120 1.06 -5.16 -3.22
N TRP A 121 1.59 -4.86 -2.04
CA TRP A 121 2.64 -3.88 -1.88
C TRP A 121 4.05 -4.49 -1.88
N GLY A 122 4.94 -3.93 -2.71
CA GLY A 122 6.35 -4.29 -2.73
C GLY A 122 6.86 -4.98 -3.98
N LEU A 123 6.11 -4.93 -5.07
CA LEU A 123 6.49 -5.53 -6.33
C LEU A 123 7.65 -4.73 -6.96
N GLY A 124 8.71 -5.44 -7.36
CA GLY A 124 9.87 -4.84 -8.01
C GLY A 124 10.60 -3.81 -7.16
N PHE A 125 10.72 -4.03 -5.84
CA PHE A 125 11.60 -3.21 -5.00
C PHE A 125 12.96 -3.91 -4.88
N ALA A 126 14.03 -3.25 -5.31
CA ALA A 126 15.39 -3.82 -5.30
C ALA A 126 15.94 -4.17 -3.91
N ASN A 127 15.37 -3.59 -2.85
CA ASN A 127 15.75 -3.88 -1.46
C ASN A 127 14.87 -4.96 -0.82
N ARG A 128 14.18 -5.76 -1.62
CA ARG A 128 13.32 -6.87 -1.19
C ARG A 128 13.63 -8.10 -2.04
N PRO A 129 13.73 -9.28 -1.43
CA PRO A 129 14.07 -10.53 -2.12
C PRO A 129 12.84 -11.17 -2.84
N LEU A 130 11.90 -10.38 -3.36
CA LEU A 130 10.76 -10.94 -4.11
C LEU A 130 11.15 -11.08 -5.57
N THR A 131 11.05 -12.27 -6.14
CA THR A 131 11.37 -12.51 -7.56
C THR A 131 10.14 -12.28 -8.48
N PRO A 132 10.34 -11.99 -9.79
CA PRO A 132 9.25 -11.94 -10.76
C PRO A 132 8.40 -13.22 -10.80
N ARG A 133 9.04 -14.39 -10.64
CA ARG A 133 8.36 -15.69 -10.62
C ARG A 133 7.43 -15.83 -9.41
N GLU A 134 7.90 -15.49 -8.21
CA GLU A 134 7.07 -15.52 -7.00
C GLU A 134 5.95 -14.49 -7.07
N ALA A 135 6.25 -13.26 -7.52
CA ALA A 135 5.25 -12.22 -7.73
C ALA A 135 4.16 -12.67 -8.72
N THR A 136 4.54 -13.31 -9.83
CA THR A 136 3.61 -13.91 -10.79
C THR A 136 2.73 -14.96 -10.13
N ALA A 137 3.30 -15.89 -9.37
CA ALA A 137 2.53 -16.93 -8.70
C ALA A 137 1.53 -16.36 -7.65
N ILE A 138 1.89 -15.27 -6.98
CA ILE A 138 0.97 -14.56 -6.08
C ILE A 138 -0.15 -13.89 -6.88
N ILE A 139 0.18 -13.16 -7.94
CA ILE A 139 -0.82 -12.48 -8.80
C ILE A 139 -1.79 -13.47 -9.42
N ASP A 140 -1.28 -14.56 -10.00
CA ASP A 140 -2.08 -15.60 -10.64
C ASP A 140 -3.05 -16.23 -9.63
N PHE A 141 -2.65 -16.40 -8.36
CA PHE A 141 -3.59 -16.84 -7.32
C PHE A 141 -4.75 -15.85 -7.13
N PHE A 142 -4.48 -14.56 -6.97
CA PHE A 142 -5.54 -13.57 -6.75
C PHE A 142 -6.43 -13.36 -7.99
N LYS A 143 -5.90 -13.54 -9.20
CA LYS A 143 -6.65 -13.33 -10.44
C LYS A 143 -7.40 -14.58 -10.93
N ASP A 144 -6.80 -15.75 -10.80
CA ASP A 144 -7.29 -16.97 -11.44
C ASP A 144 -8.03 -17.90 -10.48
N SER A 145 -7.91 -17.69 -9.15
CA SER A 145 -8.70 -18.46 -8.18
C SER A 145 -10.20 -18.32 -8.43
N PRO A 146 -11.00 -19.32 -8.05
CA PRO A 146 -12.45 -19.18 -8.03
C PRO A 146 -12.89 -18.17 -6.97
N GLU A 147 -14.11 -17.67 -7.11
CA GLU A 147 -14.80 -17.00 -6.00
C GLU A 147 -14.87 -17.95 -4.78
N PRO A 148 -14.70 -17.45 -3.55
CA PRO A 148 -14.62 -16.03 -3.15
C PRO A 148 -13.19 -15.45 -3.08
N TYR A 149 -12.17 -16.15 -3.59
CA TYR A 149 -10.77 -15.73 -3.42
C TYR A 149 -10.26 -14.81 -4.53
N ARG A 150 -10.98 -14.74 -5.65
CA ARG A 150 -10.63 -13.85 -6.76
C ARG A 150 -10.73 -12.38 -6.33
N ALA A 151 -9.80 -11.56 -6.79
CA ALA A 151 -9.74 -10.14 -6.46
C ALA A 151 -9.53 -9.26 -7.71
N TYR A 152 -9.99 -8.01 -7.61
CA TYR A 152 -9.50 -6.93 -8.47
C TYR A 152 -8.15 -6.47 -7.89
N LEU A 153 -7.07 -6.66 -8.65
CA LEU A 153 -5.73 -6.65 -8.10
C LEU A 153 -4.94 -5.42 -8.50
N ALA A 154 -4.61 -4.61 -7.50
CA ALA A 154 -3.70 -3.48 -7.61
C ALA A 154 -2.28 -3.87 -7.19
N GLY A 155 -1.26 -3.39 -7.92
CA GLY A 155 0.14 -3.56 -7.58
C GLY A 155 0.76 -2.28 -7.03
N GLY A 156 1.27 -2.35 -5.80
CA GLY A 156 2.13 -1.35 -5.19
C GLY A 156 3.57 -1.50 -5.63
N VAL A 157 3.99 -0.71 -6.62
CA VAL A 157 5.27 -0.85 -7.32
C VAL A 157 6.28 0.24 -6.93
N GLN A 158 7.54 0.04 -7.29
CA GLN A 158 8.59 1.06 -7.14
C GLN A 158 8.27 2.29 -8.01
N ARG A 159 8.64 3.48 -7.55
CA ARG A 159 8.58 4.70 -8.37
C ARG A 159 9.37 4.56 -9.67
N GLY A 160 8.80 5.07 -10.77
CA GLY A 160 9.52 5.09 -12.04
C GLY A 160 9.68 3.69 -12.58
N PHE A 161 8.72 2.79 -12.35
CA PHE A 161 8.86 1.35 -12.60
C PHE A 161 9.17 1.02 -14.06
N LEU A 162 8.84 1.92 -14.99
CA LEU A 162 9.24 1.80 -16.39
C LEU A 162 10.75 1.91 -16.62
N ASN A 163 11.43 2.75 -15.84
CA ASN A 163 12.81 3.18 -16.08
C ASN A 163 13.73 2.95 -14.85
N TYR A 164 13.27 2.25 -13.83
CA TYR A 164 14.00 2.09 -12.57
C TYR A 164 15.19 1.14 -12.75
N SER A 165 16.39 1.72 -12.94
CA SER A 165 17.66 1.01 -13.12
C SER A 165 18.32 0.56 -11.81
N GLY A 166 17.73 0.85 -10.65
CA GLY A 166 18.24 0.40 -9.36
C GLY A 166 18.11 -1.11 -9.21
N ALA A 167 19.19 -1.83 -9.49
CA ALA A 167 19.46 -3.24 -9.19
C ALA A 167 18.32 -4.25 -9.49
N GLY A 168 17.75 -4.20 -10.70
CA GLY A 168 17.08 -5.38 -11.30
C GLY A 168 15.66 -5.19 -11.87
N ASN A 169 15.07 -4.00 -11.87
CA ASN A 169 13.66 -3.80 -12.25
C ASN A 169 13.37 -3.21 -13.63
N SER A 170 14.40 -2.90 -14.41
CA SER A 170 14.26 -2.60 -15.84
C SER A 170 14.40 -3.84 -16.72
N SER A 171 14.46 -5.06 -16.15
CA SER A 171 14.36 -6.29 -16.93
C SER A 171 12.92 -6.47 -17.39
N GLY A 172 12.72 -6.90 -18.63
CA GLY A 172 11.38 -7.12 -19.21
C GLY A 172 10.47 -8.02 -18.35
N ASP A 173 11.06 -8.86 -17.49
CA ASP A 173 10.36 -9.76 -16.58
C ASP A 173 9.41 -9.02 -15.61
N TRP A 174 9.82 -7.89 -15.03
CA TRP A 174 8.92 -7.14 -14.12
C TRP A 174 7.81 -6.42 -14.87
N LEU A 175 8.06 -5.93 -16.08
CA LEU A 175 6.99 -5.36 -16.91
C LEU A 175 5.93 -6.41 -17.25
N ALA A 176 6.34 -7.67 -17.50
CA ALA A 176 5.41 -8.78 -17.69
C ALA A 176 4.62 -9.13 -16.41
N VAL A 177 5.22 -8.99 -15.22
CA VAL A 177 4.50 -9.11 -13.95
C VAL A 177 3.46 -8.01 -13.81
N TYR A 178 3.82 -6.76 -14.12
CA TYR A 178 2.91 -5.63 -13.99
C TYR A 178 1.75 -5.67 -14.99
N ASP A 179 1.98 -6.21 -16.19
CA ASP A 179 0.97 -6.39 -17.24
C ASP A 179 -0.19 -7.30 -16.83
N LYS A 180 -0.01 -8.10 -15.77
CA LYS A 180 -1.06 -8.95 -15.20
C LYS A 180 -2.00 -8.22 -14.25
N LEU A 181 -1.65 -7.03 -13.76
CA LEU A 181 -2.44 -6.31 -12.75
C LEU A 181 -3.65 -5.61 -13.36
N ASP A 182 -4.68 -5.37 -12.55
CA ASP A 182 -5.83 -4.56 -12.98
C ASP A 182 -5.57 -3.06 -12.73
N MET A 183 -4.74 -2.74 -11.72
CA MET A 183 -4.34 -1.38 -11.38
C MET A 183 -2.89 -1.31 -10.89
N ILE A 184 -2.20 -0.19 -11.11
CA ILE A 184 -0.86 0.07 -10.59
C ILE A 184 -0.84 1.33 -9.73
N THR A 185 -0.20 1.25 -8.57
CA THR A 185 0.04 2.38 -7.66
C THR A 185 1.53 2.51 -7.32
N PRO A 186 2.27 3.44 -7.96
CA PRO A 186 3.69 3.59 -7.71
C PRO A 186 3.97 4.31 -6.38
N TRP A 187 4.89 3.77 -5.58
CA TRP A 187 5.28 4.38 -4.32
C TRP A 187 6.10 5.65 -4.51
N ARG A 188 5.52 6.80 -4.20
CA ARG A 188 6.20 8.08 -4.41
C ARG A 188 7.08 8.55 -3.25
N GLY A 189 6.91 7.95 -2.07
CA GLY A 189 7.88 7.97 -0.96
C GLY A 189 8.54 9.33 -0.65
N VAL A 190 9.79 9.28 -0.20
CA VAL A 190 10.57 10.44 0.29
C VAL A 190 11.15 11.26 -0.87
N GLN A 191 10.32 11.72 -1.81
CA GLN A 191 10.77 12.66 -2.85
C GLN A 191 10.70 14.11 -2.41
N ILE A 192 11.82 14.83 -2.53
CA ILE A 192 11.81 16.28 -2.48
C ILE A 192 11.33 16.78 -3.85
N ILE A 193 10.10 17.30 -3.89
CA ILE A 193 9.47 17.89 -5.09
C ILE A 193 9.37 19.41 -4.87
N ASN A 194 10.50 20.05 -4.58
CA ASN A 194 10.54 21.45 -4.16
C ASN A 194 11.18 22.39 -5.19
N SER A 195 11.65 21.87 -6.33
CA SER A 195 12.10 22.66 -7.47
C SER A 195 11.22 22.40 -8.69
N ASP A 196 11.15 23.36 -9.60
CA ASP A 196 10.36 23.23 -10.84
C ASP A 196 10.83 22.02 -11.66
N ASN A 197 12.15 21.81 -11.76
CA ASN A 197 12.72 20.64 -12.42
C ASN A 197 12.28 19.30 -11.78
N ALA A 198 12.20 19.22 -10.44
CA ALA A 198 11.74 18.02 -9.75
C ALA A 198 10.23 17.77 -9.97
N ARG A 199 9.44 18.84 -10.10
CA ARG A 199 8.01 18.77 -10.45
C ARG A 199 7.82 18.31 -11.89
N GLU A 200 8.57 18.88 -12.83
CA GLU A 200 8.51 18.51 -14.23
C GLU A 200 8.93 17.05 -14.44
N THR A 201 10.05 16.63 -13.83
CA THR A 201 10.51 15.23 -13.86
C THR A 201 9.44 14.28 -13.30
N THR A 202 8.79 14.69 -12.20
CA THR A 202 7.67 13.96 -11.62
C THR A 202 6.53 13.81 -12.63
N VAL A 203 6.06 14.93 -13.21
CA VAL A 203 4.93 14.92 -14.16
C VAL A 203 5.25 14.04 -15.36
N ASN A 204 6.43 14.20 -15.95
CA ASN A 204 6.88 13.38 -17.08
C ASN A 204 6.89 11.88 -16.74
N THR A 205 7.30 11.53 -15.52
CA THR A 205 7.28 10.14 -15.05
C THR A 205 5.83 9.61 -14.95
N LEU A 206 4.93 10.37 -14.30
CA LEU A 206 3.53 9.96 -14.14
C LEU A 206 2.82 9.84 -15.49
N THR A 207 3.07 10.79 -16.41
CA THR A 207 2.48 10.79 -17.75
C THR A 207 2.94 9.56 -18.56
N ALA A 208 4.22 9.22 -18.49
CA ALA A 208 4.75 8.03 -19.16
C ALA A 208 4.19 6.73 -18.57
N GLU A 209 4.15 6.62 -17.24
CA GLU A 209 3.58 5.46 -16.52
C GLU A 209 2.10 5.30 -16.82
N LYS A 210 1.31 6.40 -16.74
CA LYS A 210 -0.11 6.39 -17.09
C LYS A 210 -0.31 5.95 -18.54
N LYS A 211 0.44 6.49 -19.49
CA LYS A 211 0.35 6.10 -20.91
C LYS A 211 0.62 4.61 -21.10
N TRP A 212 1.61 4.06 -20.40
CA TRP A 212 1.91 2.62 -20.46
C TRP A 212 0.76 1.76 -19.91
N CYS A 213 0.15 2.20 -18.80
CA CYS A 213 -1.01 1.52 -18.19
C CYS A 213 -2.25 1.61 -19.09
N ASP A 214 -2.55 2.78 -19.65
CA ASP A 214 -3.69 3.00 -20.56
C ASP A 214 -3.60 2.10 -21.81
N GLN A 215 -2.40 1.92 -22.38
CA GLN A 215 -2.16 1.03 -23.51
C GLN A 215 -2.42 -0.46 -23.20
N ARG A 216 -2.48 -0.82 -21.92
CA ARG A 216 -2.65 -2.20 -21.41
C ARG A 216 -3.96 -2.39 -20.66
N GLN A 217 -4.81 -1.36 -20.64
CA GLN A 217 -6.07 -1.37 -19.89
C GLN A 217 -5.88 -1.57 -18.38
N ILE A 218 -4.79 -1.04 -17.83
CA ILE A 218 -4.46 -1.07 -16.41
C ILE A 218 -4.81 0.29 -15.82
N GLU A 219 -5.56 0.33 -14.71
CA GLU A 219 -5.84 1.60 -14.03
C GLU A 219 -4.58 2.14 -13.33
N TYR A 220 -4.45 3.47 -13.24
CA TYR A 220 -3.26 4.10 -12.67
C TYR A 220 -3.63 5.01 -11.49
N LEU A 221 -3.13 4.66 -10.30
CA LEU A 221 -3.43 5.34 -9.04
C LEU A 221 -2.16 5.95 -8.43
N PRO A 222 -1.82 7.22 -8.75
CA PRO A 222 -0.62 7.86 -8.23
C PRO A 222 -0.75 8.19 -6.73
N VAL A 223 0.33 7.99 -5.98
CA VAL A 223 0.41 8.37 -4.55
C VAL A 223 0.78 9.84 -4.39
N ILE A 224 0.05 10.56 -3.54
CA ILE A 224 0.39 11.91 -3.09
C ILE A 224 0.52 11.95 -1.56
N PHE A 225 1.33 12.86 -1.02
CA PHE A 225 1.61 12.91 0.42
C PHE A 225 1.92 14.33 0.92
N ALA A 226 1.71 14.57 2.21
CA ALA A 226 1.77 15.93 2.78
C ALA A 226 3.19 16.44 3.09
N GLY A 227 4.22 15.63 2.85
CA GLY A 227 5.60 15.84 3.29
C GLY A 227 6.07 14.72 4.22
N ALA A 228 7.35 14.71 4.58
CA ALA A 228 7.97 13.65 5.36
C ALA A 228 9.15 14.16 6.20
N SER A 229 9.35 13.55 7.37
CA SER A 229 10.54 13.72 8.19
C SER A 229 10.95 12.36 8.72
N ALA A 230 12.23 12.05 8.64
CA ALA A 230 12.78 10.83 9.21
C ALA A 230 13.52 11.08 10.53
N SER A 231 13.47 12.30 11.11
CA SER A 231 14.24 12.69 12.31
C SER A 231 14.05 11.84 13.57
N GLY A 232 13.06 10.95 13.61
CA GLY A 232 12.93 9.93 14.66
C GLY A 232 13.86 8.73 14.48
N THR A 233 14.52 8.60 13.33
CA THR A 233 15.52 7.56 13.04
C THR A 233 16.93 8.14 13.15
N LYS A 234 17.83 7.36 13.75
CA LYS A 234 19.23 7.77 13.96
C LYS A 234 19.88 8.14 12.63
N GLY A 235 20.42 9.35 12.54
CA GLY A 235 21.14 9.85 11.36
C GLY A 235 20.30 10.62 10.34
N SER A 236 19.02 10.85 10.60
CA SER A 236 18.15 11.63 9.71
C SER A 236 18.04 13.10 10.12
N SER A 237 18.12 14.01 9.14
CA SER A 237 17.84 15.43 9.37
C SER A 237 16.35 15.67 9.63
N PRO A 238 15.98 16.62 10.52
CA PRO A 238 14.59 17.08 10.61
C PRO A 238 14.12 17.67 9.29
N ASN A 239 12.83 17.47 8.99
CA ASN A 239 12.13 18.17 7.92
C ASN A 239 12.69 17.88 6.51
N ASN A 240 13.07 16.63 6.22
CA ASN A 240 13.63 16.23 4.91
C ASN A 240 12.75 16.64 3.72
N ILE A 241 11.42 16.57 3.89
CA ILE A 241 10.44 17.06 2.91
C ILE A 241 9.47 17.98 3.65
N PRO A 242 9.72 19.30 3.60
CA PRO A 242 8.91 20.26 4.32
C PRO A 242 7.47 20.25 3.82
N ARG A 243 6.52 20.31 4.76
CA ARG A 243 5.09 20.40 4.44
C ARG A 243 4.70 21.75 3.82
N LEU A 244 5.52 22.79 4.03
CA LEU A 244 5.35 24.14 3.50
C LEU A 244 3.94 24.72 3.73
N GLY A 245 3.42 24.59 4.96
CA GLY A 245 2.06 25.03 5.29
C GLY A 245 0.95 24.31 4.50
N GLY A 246 1.23 23.12 3.94
CA GLY A 246 0.33 22.37 3.08
C GLY A 246 0.61 22.56 1.57
N GLN A 247 1.45 23.52 1.19
CA GLN A 247 1.75 23.80 -0.23
C GLN A 247 2.37 22.59 -0.94
N TYR A 248 3.15 21.77 -0.23
CA TYR A 248 3.74 20.55 -0.79
C TYR A 248 2.67 19.55 -1.27
N TYR A 249 1.60 19.36 -0.49
CA TYR A 249 0.48 18.51 -0.85
C TYR A 249 -0.30 19.09 -2.04
N TRP A 250 -0.64 20.38 -1.97
CA TRP A 250 -1.39 21.06 -3.03
C TRP A 250 -0.67 21.10 -4.37
N ASN A 251 0.66 21.21 -4.36
CA ASN A 251 1.46 21.15 -5.58
C ASN A 251 1.31 19.81 -6.31
N GLN A 252 1.06 18.70 -5.61
CA GLN A 252 0.84 17.41 -6.24
C GLN A 252 -0.59 17.26 -6.80
N LEU A 253 -1.57 17.95 -6.21
CA LEU A 253 -2.98 17.92 -6.64
C LEU A 253 -3.32 18.86 -7.79
N ARG A 254 -2.57 19.95 -7.98
CA ARG A 254 -2.87 20.97 -9.02
C ARG A 254 -2.40 20.57 -10.41
N HIS A 255 -1.65 19.48 -10.55
CA HIS A 255 -1.03 19.06 -11.81
C HIS A 255 -1.50 17.73 -12.46
N PRO A 256 -2.31 16.84 -11.84
CA PRO A 256 -2.76 15.61 -12.49
C PRO A 256 -3.98 15.78 -13.42
N HIS A 257 -4.31 17.01 -13.85
CA HIS A 257 -5.49 17.30 -14.69
C HIS A 257 -5.17 18.07 -15.99
N GLN A 258 -3.99 17.85 -16.59
CA GLN A 258 -3.74 18.24 -17.99
C GLN A 258 -3.38 17.02 -18.82
#